data_AF-A0A257WYN1-F1
#
_entry.id   AF-A0A257WYN1-F1
#
_cell.length_a   1.000
_cell.length_b   1.000
_cell.length_c   1.000
_cell.angle_alpha   90.00
_cell.angle_beta   90.00
_cell.angle_gamma   90.00
#
_symmetry.space_group_name_H-M   'P 1'
#
loop_
_entity.id
_entity.type
_entity.pdbx_description
1 polymer ?
#
loop_
_entity_poly.entity_id
_entity_poly.type
_entity_poly.pdbx_seq_one_letter_code
_entity_poly.pdbx_strand_id
1 'polypeptide(L)'
;MRRQLPILALTGALALVSPAAALSADPATNPRVDAVLTDDAVTVTEAGKTVLVYRTKSLDPTAEPGRLNYVHPLYAPDGTVLTEDRPADHLHQRGAFWSWHQVLVNGKSIGDGWFMKGLTFHVREKRFKGDVQGGGTLTVNADWIVTSGPELDYVARETTRVRVYALKDGARRIDFDTLITSRVDALGLGGSDDA
;
A
#
# COMPACT_ATOMS: atom_id res chain seq x y z
N MET A 1 -48.94 44.06 53.54
CA MET A 1 -47.94 44.39 52.51
C MET A 1 -47.26 43.12 52.03
N ARG A 2 -47.62 42.60 50.84
CA ARG A 2 -46.88 41.55 50.13
C ARG A 2 -46.80 42.01 48.67
N ARG A 3 -45.59 42.32 48.19
CA ARG A 3 -45.33 42.68 46.79
C ARG A 3 -45.03 41.40 46.01
N GLN A 4 -45.81 41.15 44.95
CA GLN A 4 -45.47 40.16 43.92
C GLN A 4 -44.46 40.77 42.94
N LEU A 5 -43.45 40.01 42.56
CA LEU A 5 -42.52 40.30 41.46
C LEU A 5 -42.93 39.47 40.23
N PRO A 6 -42.92 40.01 39.00
CA PRO A 6 -43.21 39.24 37.80
C PRO A 6 -41.97 38.46 37.34
N ILE A 7 -42.19 37.21 36.93
CA ILE A 7 -41.19 36.36 36.28
C ILE A 7 -41.14 36.74 34.80
N LEU A 8 -39.97 37.19 34.33
CA LEU A 8 -39.70 37.47 32.92
C LEU A 8 -39.32 36.16 32.22
N ALA A 9 -40.15 35.69 31.28
CA ALA A 9 -39.83 34.54 30.44
C ALA A 9 -38.92 34.97 29.29
N LEU A 10 -37.69 34.43 29.26
CA LEU A 10 -36.72 34.64 28.19
C LEU A 10 -36.94 33.56 27.12
N THR A 11 -37.54 33.91 25.99
CA THR A 11 -37.65 33.05 24.81
C THR A 11 -36.31 33.03 24.06
N GLY A 12 -35.56 31.94 24.18
CA GLY A 12 -34.36 31.69 23.37
C GLY A 12 -34.75 31.19 21.97
N ALA A 13 -34.38 31.94 20.94
CA ALA A 13 -34.48 31.47 19.55
C ALA A 13 -33.25 30.61 19.22
N LEU A 14 -33.47 29.31 19.00
CA LEU A 14 -32.44 28.40 18.50
C LEU A 14 -32.31 28.59 16.98
N ALA A 15 -31.20 29.19 16.54
CA ALA A 15 -30.87 29.27 15.11
C ALA A 15 -30.35 27.90 14.64
N LEU A 16 -31.13 27.23 13.79
CA LEU A 16 -30.72 26.02 13.08
C LEU A 16 -29.67 26.40 12.02
N VAL A 17 -28.39 26.19 12.34
CA VAL A 17 -27.32 26.22 11.35
C VAL A 17 -27.39 24.91 10.56
N SER A 18 -27.91 24.97 9.33
CA SER A 18 -27.81 23.85 8.39
C SER A 18 -26.36 23.73 7.93
N PRO A 19 -25.72 22.54 8.02
CA PRO A 19 -24.43 22.36 7.37
C PRO A 19 -24.69 22.34 5.86
N ALA A 20 -24.13 23.33 5.16
CA ALA A 20 -24.09 23.33 3.70
C ALA A 20 -23.38 22.05 3.25
N ALA A 21 -24.09 21.20 2.50
CA ALA A 21 -23.50 20.08 1.83
C ALA A 21 -22.48 20.61 0.81
N ALA A 22 -21.19 20.50 1.14
CA ALA A 22 -20.12 20.76 0.18
C ALA A 22 -20.01 19.55 -0.76
N LEU A 23 -20.94 19.44 -1.71
CA LEU A 23 -20.73 18.67 -2.93
C LEU A 23 -20.51 19.65 -4.08
N SER A 24 -19.25 19.88 -4.45
CA SER A 24 -18.87 20.03 -5.85
C SER A 24 -17.35 20.04 -5.98
N ALA A 25 -16.81 19.02 -6.64
CA ALA A 25 -15.51 19.11 -7.29
C ALA A 25 -15.59 18.40 -8.65
N ASP A 26 -15.69 19.19 -9.73
CA ASP A 26 -15.59 18.71 -11.12
C ASP A 26 -15.03 19.84 -12.02
N PRO A 27 -14.36 19.61 -13.18
CA PRO A 27 -13.49 18.51 -13.62
C PRO A 27 -12.04 18.97 -13.95
N ALA A 28 -11.21 17.99 -14.29
CA ALA A 28 -9.80 17.92 -14.67
C ALA A 28 -9.12 19.07 -15.47
N THR A 29 -7.88 19.39 -15.04
CA THR A 29 -6.73 19.65 -15.95
C THR A 29 -5.36 19.14 -15.45
N ASN A 30 -5.25 18.57 -14.25
CA ASN A 30 -4.01 17.98 -13.72
C ASN A 30 -4.24 16.52 -13.31
N PRO A 31 -3.21 15.65 -13.36
CA PRO A 31 -3.33 14.30 -12.81
C PRO A 31 -3.83 14.40 -11.36
N ARG A 32 -4.99 13.80 -11.09
CA ARG A 32 -5.57 13.82 -9.74
C ARG A 32 -4.75 12.96 -8.81
N VAL A 33 -4.26 11.83 -9.33
CA VAL A 33 -3.35 10.93 -8.62
C VAL A 33 -1.91 11.36 -8.85
N ASP A 34 -1.18 11.56 -7.75
CA ASP A 34 0.24 11.90 -7.73
C ASP A 34 1.01 10.97 -6.77
N ALA A 35 2.34 10.99 -6.83
CA ALA A 35 3.18 10.23 -5.92
C ALA A 35 4.39 11.01 -5.41
N VAL A 36 4.65 10.87 -4.11
CA VAL A 36 5.90 11.29 -3.49
C VAL A 36 6.80 10.07 -3.31
N LEU A 37 8.00 10.14 -3.87
CA LEU A 37 8.99 9.07 -3.80
C LEU A 37 10.05 9.45 -2.76
N THR A 38 10.16 8.66 -1.70
CA THR A 38 11.23 8.75 -0.69
C THR A 38 12.07 7.49 -0.74
N ASP A 39 13.25 7.49 -0.14
CA ASP A 39 14.14 6.33 -0.12
C ASP A 39 13.49 5.01 0.31
N ASP A 40 12.59 5.08 1.27
CA ASP A 40 11.95 3.95 1.94
C ASP A 40 10.52 3.66 1.45
N ALA A 41 9.90 4.55 0.69
CA ALA A 41 8.53 4.37 0.23
C ALA A 41 8.15 5.16 -1.04
N VAL A 42 7.00 4.79 -1.59
CA VAL A 42 6.25 5.62 -2.53
C VAL A 42 4.86 5.85 -1.98
N THR A 43 4.52 7.11 -1.70
CA THR A 43 3.20 7.51 -1.21
C THR A 43 2.39 8.02 -2.38
N VAL A 44 1.36 7.27 -2.78
CA VAL A 44 0.42 7.67 -3.83
C VAL A 44 -0.75 8.40 -3.19
N THR A 45 -1.11 9.57 -3.73
CA THR A 45 -2.17 10.43 -3.21
C THR A 45 -3.17 10.78 -4.30
N GLU A 46 -4.41 11.12 -3.93
CA GLU A 46 -5.35 11.80 -4.81
C GLU A 46 -5.97 12.99 -4.07
N ALA A 47 -5.91 14.18 -4.68
CA ALA A 47 -6.43 15.42 -4.09
C ALA A 47 -5.96 15.66 -2.63
N GLY A 48 -4.68 15.37 -2.36
CA GLY A 48 -4.05 15.54 -1.04
C GLY A 48 -4.35 14.44 -0.02
N LYS A 49 -5.17 13.44 -0.35
CA LYS A 49 -5.43 12.28 0.51
C LYS A 49 -4.57 11.10 0.10
N THR A 50 -3.99 10.40 1.06
CA THR A 50 -3.23 9.17 0.78
C THR A 50 -4.15 8.08 0.27
N VAL A 51 -3.77 7.46 -0.85
CA VAL A 51 -4.43 6.29 -1.43
C VAL A 51 -3.74 5.02 -0.96
N LEU A 52 -2.41 4.97 -1.11
CA LEU A 52 -1.59 3.86 -0.68
C LEU A 52 -0.14 4.27 -0.43
N VAL A 53 0.57 3.48 0.36
CA VAL A 53 2.01 3.58 0.54
C VAL A 53 2.66 2.26 0.14
N TYR A 54 3.54 2.30 -0.87
CA TYR A 54 4.38 1.17 -1.25
C TYR A 54 5.70 1.23 -0.48
N ARG A 55 6.00 0.21 0.32
CA ARG A 55 7.23 0.11 1.12
C ARG A 55 8.37 -0.46 0.28
N THR A 56 9.44 0.32 0.12
CA THR A 56 10.62 -0.06 -0.67
C THR A 56 11.85 -0.39 0.18
N LYS A 57 11.80 -0.18 1.49
CA LYS A 57 12.80 -0.62 2.47
C LYS A 57 12.10 -1.18 3.70
N SER A 58 12.80 -2.04 4.45
CA SER A 58 12.31 -2.50 5.75
C SER A 58 12.39 -1.39 6.78
N LEU A 59 11.36 -1.30 7.62
CA LEU A 59 11.33 -0.40 8.79
C LEU A 59 12.24 -0.90 9.92
N ASP A 60 12.54 -2.20 9.94
CA ASP A 60 13.50 -2.81 10.85
C ASP A 60 14.40 -3.77 10.04
N PRO A 61 15.40 -3.24 9.31
CA PRO A 61 16.25 -4.06 8.46
C PRO A 61 17.16 -5.00 9.26
N THR A 62 17.34 -4.76 10.57
CA THR A 62 18.14 -5.64 11.44
C THR A 62 17.36 -6.89 11.81
N ALA A 63 16.10 -6.74 12.22
CA ALA A 63 15.25 -7.87 12.61
C ALA A 63 14.53 -8.52 11.42
N GLU A 64 14.10 -7.72 10.45
CA GLU A 64 13.26 -8.16 9.34
C GLU A 64 13.75 -7.58 8.00
N PRO A 65 14.96 -7.96 7.54
CA PRO A 65 15.54 -7.44 6.30
C PRO A 65 14.68 -7.74 5.05
N GLY A 66 13.82 -8.75 5.10
CA GLY A 66 12.91 -9.12 4.00
C GLY A 66 11.53 -8.45 4.04
N ARG A 67 11.23 -7.60 5.02
CA ARG A 67 9.93 -6.90 5.12
C ARG A 67 9.91 -5.62 4.31
N LEU A 68 9.86 -5.76 2.99
CA LEU A 68 9.75 -4.68 2.01
C LEU A 68 9.05 -5.21 0.76
N ASN A 69 8.86 -4.37 -0.25
CA ASN A 69 8.19 -4.71 -1.49
C ASN A 69 6.69 -5.07 -1.30
N TYR A 70 5.96 -4.24 -0.55
CA TYR A 70 4.53 -4.42 -0.27
C TYR A 70 3.80 -3.08 -0.14
N VAL A 71 2.47 -3.10 -0.19
CA VAL A 71 1.63 -1.93 0.06
C VAL A 71 1.09 -1.97 1.49
N HIS A 72 1.45 -0.97 2.30
CA HIS A 72 0.79 -0.67 3.57
C HIS A 72 1.17 0.75 4.07
N PRO A 73 0.19 1.58 4.47
CA PRO A 73 -1.26 1.32 4.42
C PRO A 73 -1.88 1.45 3.01
N LEU A 74 -3.00 0.76 2.80
CA LEU A 74 -3.94 0.99 1.70
C LEU A 74 -5.23 1.61 2.27
N TYR A 75 -5.76 2.65 1.63
CA TYR A 75 -6.94 3.39 2.12
C TYR A 75 -8.18 3.18 1.26
N ALA A 76 -9.33 3.11 1.92
CA ALA A 76 -10.64 3.31 1.30
C ALA A 76 -10.87 4.79 0.95
N PRO A 77 -11.82 5.11 0.06
CA PRO A 77 -12.13 6.49 -0.32
C PRO A 77 -12.51 7.43 0.83
N ASP A 78 -13.08 6.89 1.91
CA ASP A 78 -13.45 7.63 3.12
C ASP A 78 -12.27 7.86 4.09
N GLY A 79 -11.10 7.27 3.81
CA GLY A 79 -9.90 7.37 4.64
C GLY A 79 -9.72 6.22 5.64
N THR A 80 -10.61 5.22 5.65
CA THR A 80 -10.41 3.99 6.42
C THR A 80 -9.19 3.22 5.91
N VAL A 81 -8.31 2.76 6.81
CA VAL A 81 -7.20 1.86 6.46
C VAL A 81 -7.74 0.45 6.24
N LEU A 82 -7.44 -0.15 5.09
CA LEU A 82 -7.94 -1.47 4.65
C LEU A 82 -6.99 -2.64 4.93
N THR A 83 -5.80 -2.35 5.42
CA THR A 83 -4.70 -3.33 5.55
C THR A 83 -4.01 -3.20 6.89
N GLU A 84 -3.52 -4.30 7.43
CA GLU A 84 -2.65 -4.32 8.62
C GLU A 84 -1.23 -4.77 8.26
N ASP A 85 -0.25 -4.37 9.07
CA ASP A 85 1.14 -4.84 8.99
C ASP A 85 1.57 -5.28 10.39
N ARG A 86 1.94 -6.55 10.53
CA ARG A 86 2.19 -7.24 11.81
C ARG A 86 0.99 -7.21 12.80
N PRO A 87 -0.23 -7.61 12.39
CA PRO A 87 -1.28 -7.87 13.36
C PRO A 87 -0.83 -8.94 14.36
N ALA A 88 -1.25 -8.81 15.61
CA ALA A 88 -0.72 -9.60 16.73
C ALA A 88 -0.95 -11.12 16.59
N ASP A 89 -2.00 -11.52 15.87
CA ASP A 89 -2.37 -12.90 15.61
C ASP A 89 -1.72 -13.48 14.34
N HIS A 90 -1.16 -12.63 13.46
CA HIS A 90 -0.54 -13.02 12.20
C HIS A 90 0.67 -12.13 11.84
N LEU A 91 1.77 -12.25 12.60
CA LEU A 91 2.93 -11.35 12.49
C LEU A 91 3.56 -11.28 11.09
N HIS A 92 3.43 -12.31 10.27
CA HIS A 92 3.99 -12.34 8.91
C HIS A 92 3.17 -11.54 7.89
N GLN A 93 1.92 -11.20 8.21
CA GLN A 93 1.05 -10.40 7.37
C GLN A 93 1.62 -8.98 7.19
N ARG A 94 1.66 -8.51 5.93
CA ARG A 94 2.18 -7.18 5.56
C ARG A 94 1.37 -6.53 4.44
N GLY A 95 0.20 -6.01 4.82
CA GLY A 95 -0.73 -5.32 3.94
C GLY A 95 -1.07 -6.09 2.66
N ALA A 96 -0.96 -5.43 1.51
CA ALA A 96 -1.09 -6.08 0.21
C ALA A 96 0.29 -6.41 -0.36
N PHE A 97 0.57 -7.70 -0.47
CA PHE A 97 1.83 -8.27 -0.94
C PHE A 97 1.55 -9.58 -1.66
N TRP A 98 2.45 -9.98 -2.56
CA TRP A 98 2.46 -11.29 -3.21
C TRP A 98 3.67 -12.04 -2.71
N SER A 99 3.48 -13.33 -2.45
CA SER A 99 4.52 -14.13 -1.84
C SER A 99 4.33 -15.61 -2.12
N TRP A 100 5.40 -16.36 -1.85
CA TRP A 100 5.47 -17.81 -2.06
C TRP A 100 6.17 -18.44 -0.84
N HIS A 101 5.60 -19.52 -0.33
CA HIS A 101 6.23 -20.31 0.72
C HIS A 101 7.44 -21.07 0.18
N GLN A 102 7.35 -21.50 -1.07
CA GLN A 102 8.43 -22.19 -1.75
C GLN A 102 9.02 -21.29 -2.82
N VAL A 103 10.28 -20.90 -2.62
CA VAL A 103 11.13 -20.37 -3.69
C VAL A 103 12.26 -21.37 -3.92
N LEU A 104 12.28 -21.98 -5.10
CA LEU A 104 13.13 -23.11 -5.43
C LEU A 104 14.13 -22.75 -6.52
N VAL A 105 15.39 -23.16 -6.37
CA VAL A 105 16.39 -23.13 -7.45
C VAL A 105 16.86 -24.55 -7.71
N ASN A 106 16.75 -25.00 -8.96
CA ASN A 106 17.06 -26.38 -9.36
C ASN A 106 16.35 -27.43 -8.49
N GLY A 107 15.09 -27.15 -8.12
CA GLY A 107 14.26 -28.03 -7.29
C GLY A 107 14.57 -28.01 -5.78
N LYS A 108 15.54 -27.20 -5.33
CA LYS A 108 15.88 -27.07 -3.90
C LYS A 108 15.31 -25.77 -3.34
N SER A 109 14.70 -25.83 -2.16
CA SER A 109 14.23 -24.62 -1.47
C SER A 109 15.40 -23.73 -1.07
N ILE A 110 15.33 -22.47 -1.47
CA ILE A 110 16.31 -21.44 -1.12
C ILE A 110 15.73 -20.38 -0.17
N GLY A 111 14.42 -20.39 0.04
CA GLY A 111 13.78 -19.41 0.90
C GLY A 111 12.26 -19.50 0.88
N ASP A 112 11.68 -18.79 1.84
CA ASP A 112 10.25 -18.61 2.02
C ASP A 112 9.99 -17.10 2.04
N GLY A 113 9.35 -16.60 0.98
CA GLY A 113 9.02 -15.18 0.87
C GLY A 113 7.90 -14.77 1.82
N TRP A 114 7.00 -15.68 2.19
CA TRP A 114 5.88 -15.40 3.11
C TRP A 114 6.43 -15.10 4.49
N PHE A 115 7.27 -15.99 5.01
CA PHE A 115 7.98 -15.83 6.28
C PHE A 115 9.20 -14.90 6.22
N MET A 116 9.63 -14.45 5.03
CA MET A 116 10.84 -13.63 4.81
C MET A 116 12.12 -14.34 5.30
N LYS A 117 12.20 -15.65 5.08
CA LYS A 117 13.33 -16.49 5.48
C LYS A 117 14.20 -16.85 4.29
N GLY A 118 15.49 -16.59 4.38
CA GLY A 118 16.46 -16.89 3.31
C GLY A 118 16.26 -16.09 2.02
N LEU A 119 15.31 -15.15 1.99
CA LEU A 119 14.98 -14.33 0.83
C LEU A 119 14.74 -12.88 1.28
N THR A 120 15.37 -11.94 0.56
CA THR A 120 15.08 -10.51 0.64
C THR A 120 14.93 -9.92 -0.75
N PHE A 121 14.60 -8.63 -0.82
CA PHE A 121 14.44 -7.90 -2.05
C PHE A 121 15.39 -6.70 -2.09
N HIS A 122 15.78 -6.30 -3.28
CA HIS A 122 16.42 -5.01 -3.51
C HIS A 122 15.63 -4.22 -4.55
N VAL A 123 14.99 -3.13 -4.13
CA VAL A 123 14.27 -2.23 -5.04
C VAL A 123 15.29 -1.38 -5.80
N ARG A 124 15.52 -1.72 -7.08
CA ARG A 124 16.43 -1.01 -7.97
C ARG A 124 15.86 0.31 -8.47
N GLU A 125 14.56 0.33 -8.73
CA GLU A 125 13.90 1.47 -9.34
C GLU A 125 12.46 1.59 -8.85
N LYS A 126 12.05 2.84 -8.68
CA LYS A 126 10.66 3.26 -8.45
C LYS A 126 10.37 4.43 -9.38
N ARG A 127 9.26 4.35 -10.11
CA ARG A 127 8.85 5.39 -11.05
C ARG A 127 7.34 5.53 -11.01
N PHE A 128 6.85 6.76 -10.93
CA PHE A 128 5.43 7.05 -11.04
C PHE A 128 5.15 7.83 -12.33
N LYS A 129 4.04 7.51 -12.98
CA LYS A 129 3.55 8.24 -14.15
C LYS A 129 2.04 8.41 -14.04
N GLY A 130 1.58 9.65 -13.92
CA GLY A 130 0.18 10.01 -14.07
C GLY A 130 -0.34 9.75 -15.49
N ASP A 131 -1.64 9.51 -15.62
CA ASP A 131 -2.31 9.32 -16.90
C ASP A 131 -3.32 10.44 -17.21
N VAL A 132 -3.74 10.51 -18.48
CA VAL A 132 -4.67 11.55 -18.97
C VAL A 132 -6.09 11.40 -18.43
N GLN A 133 -6.44 10.26 -17.84
CA GLN A 133 -7.74 10.03 -17.19
C GLN A 133 -7.71 10.44 -15.71
N GLY A 134 -6.61 11.02 -15.24
CA GLY A 134 -6.43 11.49 -13.87
C GLY A 134 -5.92 10.42 -12.90
N GLY A 135 -5.70 9.19 -13.36
CA GLY A 135 -5.06 8.13 -12.59
C GLY A 135 -3.54 8.20 -12.66
N GLY A 136 -2.87 7.11 -12.28
CA GLY A 136 -1.44 6.95 -12.46
C GLY A 136 -0.96 5.53 -12.20
N THR A 137 0.25 5.23 -12.67
CA THR A 137 0.89 3.92 -12.48
C THR A 137 2.24 4.08 -11.79
N LEU A 138 2.37 3.46 -10.62
CA LEU A 138 3.67 3.19 -9.98
C LEU A 138 4.26 1.93 -10.61
N THR A 139 5.49 2.01 -11.10
CA THR A 139 6.31 0.86 -11.51
C THR A 139 7.47 0.70 -10.53
N VAL A 140 7.59 -0.48 -9.93
CA VAL A 140 8.68 -0.87 -9.03
C VAL A 140 9.43 -2.03 -9.66
N ASN A 141 10.75 -1.92 -9.73
CA ASN A 141 11.64 -2.98 -10.18
C ASN A 141 12.46 -3.48 -9.00
N ALA A 142 12.31 -4.76 -8.64
CA ALA A 142 13.04 -5.40 -7.57
C ALA A 142 13.90 -6.57 -8.08
N ASP A 143 15.00 -6.85 -7.39
CA ASP A 143 15.67 -8.14 -7.44
C ASP A 143 15.28 -8.97 -6.24
N TRP A 144 15.14 -10.28 -6.45
CA TRP A 144 14.99 -11.26 -5.38
C TRP A 144 16.38 -11.80 -5.06
N ILE A 145 16.77 -11.69 -3.79
CA ILE A 145 18.11 -12.02 -3.31
C ILE A 145 18.00 -13.11 -2.26
N VAL A 146 18.67 -14.23 -2.50
CA VAL A 146 18.83 -15.30 -1.52
C VAL A 146 19.88 -14.90 -0.50
N THR A 147 19.57 -15.08 0.77
CA THR A 147 20.41 -14.68 1.91
C THR A 147 20.76 -15.84 2.83
N SER A 148 20.37 -17.07 2.48
CA SER A 148 20.69 -18.26 3.27
C SER A 148 22.09 -18.83 3.01
N GLY A 149 22.75 -18.41 1.93
CA GLY A 149 24.09 -18.85 1.54
C GLY A 149 25.21 -17.89 1.99
N PRO A 150 26.49 -18.28 1.79
CA PRO A 150 27.64 -17.41 2.09
C PRO A 150 27.77 -16.22 1.13
N GLU A 151 27.10 -16.28 -0.03
CA GLU A 151 27.09 -15.25 -1.07
C GLU A 151 25.65 -14.82 -1.36
N LEU A 152 25.48 -13.59 -1.89
CA LEU A 152 24.18 -13.08 -2.32
C LEU A 152 23.86 -13.59 -3.72
N ASP A 153 22.81 -14.40 -3.83
CA ASP A 153 22.36 -14.92 -5.13
C ASP A 153 21.10 -14.21 -5.63
N TYR A 154 21.18 -13.63 -6.82
CA TYR A 154 20.08 -12.93 -7.48
C TYR A 154 19.28 -13.90 -8.33
N VAL A 155 18.13 -14.36 -7.82
CA VAL A 155 17.38 -15.49 -8.43
C VAL A 155 16.21 -15.06 -9.32
N ALA A 156 15.67 -13.87 -9.11
CA ALA A 156 14.60 -13.34 -9.95
C ALA A 156 14.65 -11.81 -10.05
N ARG A 157 14.05 -11.30 -11.12
CA ARG A 157 13.67 -9.88 -11.25
C ARG A 157 12.17 -9.77 -11.22
N GLU A 158 11.68 -8.82 -10.44
CA GLU A 158 10.27 -8.51 -10.37
C GLU A 158 10.03 -7.10 -10.91
N THR A 159 9.02 -6.97 -11.77
CA THR A 159 8.43 -5.68 -12.13
C THR A 159 6.99 -5.69 -11.66
N THR A 160 6.70 -4.83 -10.69
CA THR A 160 5.35 -4.63 -10.17
C THR A 160 4.82 -3.29 -10.67
N ARG A 161 3.64 -3.32 -11.27
CA ARG A 161 2.89 -2.14 -11.70
C ARG A 161 1.63 -2.02 -10.83
N VAL A 162 1.56 -0.95 -10.06
CA VAL A 162 0.38 -0.57 -9.28
C VAL A 162 -0.31 0.55 -10.02
N ARG A 163 -1.43 0.24 -10.69
CA ARG A 163 -2.23 1.23 -11.40
C ARG A 163 -3.36 1.69 -10.51
N VAL A 164 -3.36 2.98 -10.18
CA VAL A 164 -4.39 3.64 -9.39
C VAL A 164 -5.25 4.47 -10.33
N TYR A 165 -6.53 4.13 -10.40
CA TYR A 165 -7.50 4.91 -11.16
C TYR A 165 -8.02 6.07 -10.30
N ALA A 166 -8.40 7.17 -10.95
CA ALA A 166 -9.06 8.29 -10.28
C ALA A 166 -10.32 7.82 -9.55
N LEU A 167 -10.64 8.44 -8.41
CA LEU A 167 -11.88 8.14 -7.69
C LEU A 167 -13.08 8.51 -8.57
N LYS A 168 -14.02 7.57 -8.72
CA LYS A 168 -15.23 7.76 -9.50
C LYS A 168 -16.42 7.15 -8.78
N ASP A 169 -17.50 7.91 -8.64
CA ASP A 169 -18.77 7.46 -8.04
C ASP A 169 -18.58 6.79 -6.65
N GLY A 170 -17.65 7.33 -5.85
CA GLY A 170 -17.34 6.83 -4.51
C GLY A 170 -16.50 5.55 -4.48
N ALA A 171 -16.10 4.99 -5.62
CA ALA A 171 -15.29 3.79 -5.72
C ALA A 171 -13.91 4.08 -6.34
N ARG A 172 -12.90 3.36 -5.85
CA ARG A 172 -11.55 3.38 -6.41
C ARG A 172 -11.15 1.99 -6.86
N ARG A 173 -10.70 1.90 -8.11
CA ARG A 173 -10.03 0.71 -8.64
C ARG A 173 -8.52 0.85 -8.50
N ILE A 174 -7.87 -0.24 -8.11
CA ILE A 174 -6.41 -0.37 -8.10
C ILE A 174 -6.07 -1.74 -8.69
N ASP A 175 -5.24 -1.77 -9.74
CA ASP A 175 -4.76 -3.00 -10.34
C ASP A 175 -3.30 -3.24 -9.92
N PHE A 176 -2.98 -4.50 -9.63
CA PHE A 176 -1.62 -4.98 -9.42
C PHE A 176 -1.26 -5.94 -10.54
N ASP A 177 -0.21 -5.62 -11.29
CA ASP A 177 0.36 -6.47 -12.33
C ASP A 177 1.83 -6.71 -11.98
N THR A 178 2.16 -7.97 -11.67
CA THR A 178 3.49 -8.39 -11.24
C THR A 178 4.05 -9.40 -12.23
N LEU A 179 5.17 -9.04 -12.87
CA LEU A 179 5.95 -9.91 -13.72
C LEU A 179 7.21 -10.36 -12.99
N ILE A 180 7.34 -11.65 -12.76
CA ILE A 180 8.55 -12.26 -12.19
C ILE A 180 9.32 -12.95 -13.34
N THR A 181 10.56 -12.53 -13.56
CA THR A 181 11.47 -13.08 -14.55
C THR A 181 12.60 -13.80 -13.85
N SER A 182 12.77 -15.10 -14.15
CA SER A 182 13.87 -15.87 -13.60
C SER A 182 15.24 -15.28 -13.98
N ARG A 183 16.20 -15.37 -13.06
CA ARG A 183 17.63 -15.04 -13.28
C ARG A 183 18.54 -16.26 -13.20
N VAL A 184 17.94 -17.42 -12.98
CA VAL A 184 18.58 -18.75 -12.95
C VAL A 184 17.88 -19.67 -13.94
N ASP A 185 18.51 -20.79 -14.29
CA ASP A 185 17.98 -21.73 -15.29
C ASP A 185 16.64 -22.35 -14.88
N ALA A 186 16.49 -22.69 -13.59
CA ALA A 186 15.28 -23.31 -13.06
C ALA A 186 14.85 -22.66 -11.74
N LEU A 187 13.95 -21.67 -11.83
CA LEU A 187 13.24 -21.09 -10.70
C LEU A 187 11.86 -21.74 -10.57
N GLY A 188 11.56 -22.27 -9.38
CA GLY A 188 10.25 -22.77 -9.00
C GLY A 188 9.60 -21.89 -7.94
N LEU A 189 8.29 -21.67 -8.05
CA LEU A 189 7.49 -20.95 -7.06
C LEU A 189 6.32 -21.84 -6.64
N GLY A 190 6.06 -21.93 -5.35
CA GLY A 190 5.01 -22.80 -4.80
C GLY A 190 4.33 -22.22 -3.57
N GLY A 191 3.11 -22.73 -3.32
CA GLY A 191 2.36 -22.49 -2.09
C GLY A 191 2.95 -23.25 -0.90
N SER A 192 2.16 -23.38 0.18
CA SER A 192 2.60 -24.17 1.34
C SER A 192 2.88 -25.63 0.95
N ASP A 193 3.82 -26.26 1.63
CA ASP A 193 4.12 -27.70 1.53
C ASP A 193 3.32 -28.55 2.53
N ASP A 194 2.34 -27.94 3.21
CA ASP A 194 1.38 -28.64 4.04
C ASP A 194 0.55 -29.62 3.17
N ALA A 195 0.78 -30.92 3.36
CA ALA A 195 0.02 -32.02 2.76
C ALA A 195 -1.19 -32.41 3.62
#